data_AF-A0A5C6FDJ3-F1
#
_entry.id   AF-A0A5C6FDJ3-F1
#
_cell.length_a   1.000
_cell.length_b   1.000
_cell.length_c   1.000
_cell.angle_alpha   90.00
_cell.angle_beta   90.00
_cell.angle_gamma   90.00
#
_symmetry.space_group_name_H-M   'P 1'
#
loop_
_entity.id
_entity.type
_entity.pdbx_description
1 polymer ?
#
loop_
_entity_poly.entity_id
_entity_poly.type
_entity_poly.pdbx_seq_one_letter_code
_entity_poly.pdbx_strand_id
1 'polypeptide(L)'
;MDWTNRVETYLNELEQTAEIIDLILDETRVRTIGVQTDDVSESTRQLKDALADLETKIAEREDLLRDADAPPSGLTLTEKLAGSLRIEDARLASRCRDLAGTIQKTHTRAVSLFVCQYHLADLTTNLVGILSGASRLQTYRAINDTERPSKAGGGLFDEAA
;
A
#
# COMPACT_ATOMS: atom_id res chain seq x y z
N MET A 1 30.50 -5.04 -18.29
CA MET A 1 29.61 -3.89 -18.01
C MET A 1 30.08 -3.33 -16.68
N ASP A 2 30.45 -2.04 -16.60
CA ASP A 2 30.99 -1.44 -15.38
C ASP A 2 29.93 -1.44 -14.25
N TRP A 3 30.35 -1.60 -13.00
CA TRP A 3 29.48 -1.61 -11.83
C TRP A 3 28.62 -0.35 -11.76
N THR A 4 29.22 0.82 -12.01
CA THR A 4 28.52 2.12 -12.06
C THR A 4 27.37 2.12 -13.08
N ASN A 5 27.57 1.56 -14.28
CA ASN A 5 26.52 1.51 -15.30
C ASN A 5 25.35 0.61 -14.87
N ARG A 6 25.62 -0.46 -14.13
CA ARG A 6 24.56 -1.31 -13.58
C ARG A 6 23.80 -0.59 -12.47
N VAL A 7 24.49 0.17 -11.61
CA VAL A 7 23.84 1.01 -10.59
C VAL A 7 22.96 2.06 -11.25
N GLU A 8 23.42 2.70 -12.32
CA GLU A 8 22.60 3.64 -13.09
C GLU A 8 21.36 2.97 -13.69
N THR A 9 21.53 1.79 -14.31
CA THR A 9 20.41 1.01 -14.87
C THR A 9 19.38 0.67 -13.79
N TYR A 10 19.86 0.18 -12.64
CA TYR A 10 19.05 -0.12 -11.47
C TYR A 10 18.28 1.11 -10.97
N LEU A 11 18.92 2.29 -10.89
CA LEU A 11 18.26 3.52 -10.46
C LEU A 11 17.16 3.94 -11.44
N ASN A 12 17.39 3.78 -12.75
CA ASN A 12 16.38 4.10 -13.76
C ASN A 12 15.15 3.17 -13.65
N GLU A 13 15.37 1.87 -13.44
CA GLU A 13 14.29 0.89 -13.27
C GLU A 13 13.52 1.13 -11.96
N LEU A 14 14.24 1.47 -10.88
CA LEU A 14 13.63 1.77 -9.59
C LEU A 14 12.81 3.06 -9.63
N GLU A 15 13.30 4.08 -10.34
CA GLU A 15 12.59 5.34 -10.59
C GLU A 15 11.28 5.09 -11.37
N GLN A 16 11.36 4.33 -12.46
CA GLN A 16 10.18 3.94 -13.24
C GLN A 16 9.15 3.17 -12.39
N THR A 17 9.62 2.23 -11.57
CA THR A 17 8.74 1.47 -10.67
C THR A 17 8.04 2.38 -9.66
N ALA A 18 8.78 3.33 -9.07
CA ALA A 18 8.21 4.29 -8.12
C ALA A 18 7.17 5.21 -8.78
N GLU A 19 7.41 5.67 -10.00
CA GLU A 19 6.45 6.46 -10.79
C GLU A 19 5.17 5.68 -11.11
N ILE A 20 5.30 4.41 -11.51
CA ILE A 20 4.16 3.53 -11.77
C ILE A 20 3.31 3.36 -10.50
N ILE A 21 3.94 3.10 -9.35
CA ILE A 21 3.22 3.00 -8.07
C ILE A 21 2.48 4.31 -7.77
N ASP A 22 3.13 5.46 -7.97
CA ASP A 22 2.52 6.76 -7.70
C ASP A 22 1.28 7.02 -8.56
N LEU A 23 1.36 6.67 -9.84
CA LEU A 23 0.23 6.73 -10.77
C LEU A 23 -0.92 5.83 -10.32
N ILE A 24 -0.62 4.57 -9.98
CA ILE A 24 -1.63 3.62 -9.49
C ILE A 24 -2.30 4.13 -8.22
N LEU A 25 -1.54 4.73 -7.30
CA LEU A 25 -2.10 5.31 -6.07
C LEU A 25 -3.05 6.47 -6.38
N ASP A 26 -2.72 7.33 -7.33
CA ASP A 26 -3.59 8.43 -7.75
C ASP A 26 -4.86 7.94 -8.45
N GLU A 27 -4.75 6.95 -9.33
CA GLU A 27 -5.91 6.31 -9.95
C GLU A 27 -6.81 5.66 -8.90
N THR A 28 -6.22 4.92 -7.96
CA THR A 28 -6.95 4.24 -6.89
C THR A 28 -7.71 5.26 -6.03
N ARG A 29 -7.08 6.40 -5.71
CA ARG A 29 -7.71 7.50 -4.97
C ARG A 29 -8.92 8.06 -5.72
N VAL A 30 -8.79 8.34 -7.02
CA VAL A 30 -9.87 8.89 -7.85
C VAL A 30 -11.02 7.90 -7.97
N ARG A 31 -10.75 6.63 -8.24
CA ARG A 31 -11.75 5.56 -8.38
C ARG A 31 -12.49 5.27 -7.07
N THR A 32 -11.80 5.36 -5.93
CA THR A 32 -12.42 5.23 -4.59
C THR A 32 -13.46 6.35 -4.35
N ILE A 33 -13.20 7.57 -4.83
CA ILE A 33 -14.17 8.68 -4.75
C ILE A 33 -15.35 8.45 -5.70
N GLY A 34 -15.10 7.85 -6.87
CA GLY A 34 -16.13 7.55 -7.88
C GLY A 34 -17.05 6.36 -7.57
N VAL A 35 -16.81 5.61 -6.48
CA VAL A 35 -17.57 4.41 -6.09
C VAL A 35 -17.62 3.36 -7.21
N GLN A 36 -16.53 3.22 -7.96
CA GLN A 36 -16.38 2.18 -8.99
C GLN A 36 -15.70 0.94 -8.37
N THR A 37 -16.48 0.11 -7.68
CA THR A 37 -15.97 -1.03 -6.88
C THR A 37 -15.18 -2.07 -7.67
N ASP A 38 -15.55 -2.33 -8.93
CA ASP A 38 -14.82 -3.28 -9.79
C ASP A 38 -13.44 -2.70 -10.18
N ASP A 39 -13.39 -1.39 -10.45
CA ASP A 39 -12.18 -0.68 -10.83
C ASP A 39 -11.20 -0.46 -9.67
N VAL A 40 -11.71 -0.38 -8.43
CA VAL A 40 -10.89 -0.32 -7.20
C VAL A 40 -10.19 -1.67 -6.95
N SER A 41 -10.87 -2.78 -7.22
CA SER A 41 -10.31 -4.12 -7.06
C SER A 41 -9.16 -4.37 -8.05
N GLU A 42 -9.29 -3.87 -9.28
CA GLU A 42 -8.24 -3.94 -10.29
C GLU A 42 -7.03 -3.06 -9.93
N SER A 43 -7.23 -1.79 -9.56
CA SER A 43 -6.11 -0.92 -9.16
C SER A 43 -5.38 -1.44 -7.92
N THR A 44 -6.09 -2.09 -6.99
CA THR A 44 -5.48 -2.75 -5.82
C THR A 44 -4.59 -3.93 -6.23
N ARG A 45 -4.99 -4.71 -7.24
CA ARG A 45 -4.17 -5.79 -7.80
C ARG A 45 -2.91 -5.24 -8.46
N GLN A 46 -3.06 -4.21 -9.29
CA GLN A 46 -1.93 -3.54 -9.95
C GLN A 46 -0.95 -2.95 -8.94
N LEU A 47 -1.45 -2.38 -7.85
CA LEU A 47 -0.61 -1.87 -6.76
C LEU A 47 0.17 -3.01 -6.09
N LYS A 48 -0.47 -4.15 -5.84
CA LYS A 48 0.21 -5.32 -5.26
C LYS A 48 1.34 -5.80 -6.15
N ASP A 49 1.10 -5.91 -7.46
CA ASP A 49 2.10 -6.39 -8.42
C ASP A 49 3.28 -5.39 -8.51
N ALA A 50 3.00 -4.09 -8.58
CA ALA A 50 4.04 -3.06 -8.60
C ALA A 50 4.86 -3.01 -7.29
N LEU A 51 4.25 -3.31 -6.13
CA LEU A 51 4.97 -3.44 -4.86
C LEU A 51 5.86 -4.68 -4.84
N ALA A 52 5.43 -5.80 -5.42
CA ALA A 52 6.27 -7.00 -5.56
C ALA A 52 7.48 -6.75 -6.47
N ASP A 53 7.30 -5.97 -7.54
CA ASP A 53 8.41 -5.53 -8.39
C ASP A 53 9.38 -4.65 -7.60
N LEU A 54 8.88 -3.71 -6.79
CA LEU A 54 9.71 -2.87 -5.92
C LEU A 54 10.51 -3.71 -4.91
N GLU A 55 9.89 -4.72 -4.28
CA GLU A 55 10.59 -5.65 -3.38
C GLU A 55 11.71 -6.41 -4.10
N THR A 56 11.46 -6.84 -5.34
CA THR A 56 12.48 -7.50 -6.18
C THR A 56 13.64 -6.55 -6.45
N LYS A 57 13.38 -5.28 -6.77
CA LYS A 57 14.43 -4.26 -6.94
C LYS A 57 15.21 -4.00 -5.65
N ILE A 58 14.55 -3.99 -4.49
CA ILE A 58 15.25 -3.87 -3.20
C ILE A 58 16.19 -5.06 -2.98
N ALA A 59 15.83 -6.27 -3.41
CA ALA A 59 16.74 -7.41 -3.36
C ALA A 59 17.94 -7.26 -4.30
N GLU A 60 17.73 -6.80 -5.54
CA GLU A 60 18.80 -6.49 -6.51
C GLU A 60 19.82 -5.47 -5.96
N ARG A 61 19.38 -4.55 -5.10
CA ARG A 61 20.28 -3.62 -4.39
C ARG A 61 21.38 -4.34 -3.63
N GLU A 62 21.03 -5.43 -2.94
CA GLU A 62 21.98 -6.18 -2.12
C GLU A 62 23.01 -6.91 -3.00
N ASP A 63 22.60 -7.36 -4.18
CA ASP A 63 23.52 -7.94 -5.17
C ASP A 63 24.50 -6.87 -5.69
N LEU A 64 24.01 -5.67 -5.99
CA LEU A 64 24.87 -4.54 -6.39
C LEU A 64 25.85 -4.13 -5.27
N LEU A 65 25.45 -4.21 -4.00
CA LEU A 65 26.32 -3.88 -2.87
C LEU A 65 27.44 -4.90 -2.64
N ARG A 66 27.17 -6.18 -2.93
CA ARG A 66 28.09 -7.31 -2.71
C ARG A 66 28.94 -7.65 -3.92
N ASP A 67 28.72 -6.96 -5.03
CA ASP A 67 29.45 -7.22 -6.27
C ASP A 67 30.97 -7.05 -6.10
N ALA A 68 31.75 -7.88 -6.78
CA ALA A 68 33.21 -7.87 -6.72
C ALA A 68 33.81 -6.58 -7.30
N ASP A 69 33.13 -5.96 -8.27
CA ASP A 69 33.53 -4.71 -8.90
C ASP A 69 33.05 -3.47 -8.11
N ALA A 70 32.29 -3.66 -7.03
CA ALA A 70 31.81 -2.57 -6.19
C ALA A 70 32.97 -1.96 -5.36
N PRO A 71 32.96 -0.64 -5.11
CA PRO A 71 33.92 0.00 -4.21
C PRO A 71 33.95 -0.68 -2.82
N PRO A 72 35.15 -0.93 -2.26
CA PRO A 72 35.31 -1.72 -1.04
C PRO A 72 34.85 -0.97 0.23
N SER A 73 34.81 0.36 0.19
CA SER A 73 34.38 1.21 1.31
C SER A 73 32.93 1.66 1.14
N GLY A 74 32.16 1.64 2.23
CA GLY A 74 30.76 2.06 2.28
C GLY A 74 29.79 0.89 2.42
N LEU A 75 28.74 1.09 3.20
CA LEU A 75 27.67 0.12 3.48
C LEU A 75 26.45 0.34 2.58
N THR A 76 26.35 1.49 1.93
CA THR A 76 25.24 1.85 1.03
C THR A 76 25.74 2.17 -0.38
N LEU A 77 24.84 2.13 -1.38
CA LEU A 77 25.18 2.50 -2.76
C LEU A 77 25.64 3.96 -2.83
N THR A 78 24.97 4.84 -2.07
CA THR A 78 25.36 6.25 -1.94
C THR A 78 26.76 6.42 -1.39
N GLU A 79 27.14 5.68 -0.33
CA GLU A 79 28.48 5.76 0.24
C GLU A 79 29.54 5.19 -0.69
N LYS A 80 29.27 4.05 -1.34
CA LYS A 80 30.18 3.45 -2.33
C LYS A 80 30.42 4.38 -3.51
N LEU A 81 29.36 5.01 -4.02
CA LEU A 81 29.45 6.01 -5.11
C LEU A 81 30.13 7.31 -4.66
N ALA A 82 29.84 7.81 -3.45
CA ALA A 82 30.46 9.04 -2.94
C ALA A 82 31.95 8.87 -2.60
N GLY A 83 32.38 7.64 -2.29
CA GLY A 83 33.79 7.31 -2.11
C GLY A 83 34.60 7.31 -3.42
N SER A 84 33.92 7.29 -4.56
CA SER A 84 34.54 7.50 -5.86
C SER A 84 34.89 8.97 -6.08
N LEU A 85 36.12 9.25 -6.50
CA LEU A 85 36.56 10.60 -6.87
C LEU A 85 36.03 11.05 -8.25
N ARG A 86 35.02 10.36 -8.81
CA ARG A 86 34.43 10.66 -10.12
C ARG A 86 33.17 11.51 -9.97
N ILE A 87 33.04 12.53 -10.83
CA ILE A 87 31.89 13.45 -10.84
C ILE A 87 30.58 12.72 -11.16
N GLU A 88 30.61 11.73 -12.05
CA GLU A 88 29.44 10.94 -12.45
C GLU A 88 28.89 10.13 -11.27
N ASP A 89 29.77 9.50 -10.49
CA ASP A 89 29.37 8.74 -9.29
C ASP A 89 28.77 9.65 -8.22
N ALA A 90 29.29 10.89 -8.05
CA ALA A 90 28.69 11.87 -7.16
C ALA A 90 27.26 12.28 -7.58
N ARG A 91 27.00 12.37 -8.89
CA ARG A 91 25.63 12.61 -9.42
C ARG A 91 24.72 11.42 -9.14
N LEU A 92 25.19 10.20 -9.38
CA LEU A 92 24.44 8.98 -9.09
C LEU A 92 24.16 8.85 -7.58
N ALA A 93 25.11 9.20 -6.72
CA ALA A 93 24.92 9.21 -5.26
C ALA A 93 23.83 10.22 -4.85
N SER A 94 23.75 11.39 -5.50
CA SER A 94 22.64 12.32 -5.29
C SER A 94 21.32 11.72 -5.73
N ARG A 95 21.25 11.13 -6.93
CA ARG A 95 20.04 10.46 -7.43
C ARG A 95 19.57 9.35 -6.50
N CYS A 96 20.48 8.53 -5.94
CA CYS A 96 20.14 7.53 -4.92
C CYS A 96 19.40 8.15 -3.73
N ARG A 97 19.85 9.31 -3.22
CA ARG A 97 19.23 9.98 -2.08
C ARG A 97 17.86 10.55 -2.44
N ASP A 98 17.77 11.19 -3.60
CA ASP A 98 16.53 11.80 -4.07
C ASP A 98 15.46 10.72 -4.29
N LEU A 99 15.82 9.62 -4.96
CA LEU A 99 14.94 8.50 -5.22
C LEU A 99 14.51 7.77 -3.94
N ALA A 100 15.42 7.59 -2.97
CA ALA A 100 15.05 7.07 -1.64
C ALA A 100 14.00 7.96 -0.96
N GLY A 101 14.13 9.28 -1.08
CA GLY A 101 13.13 10.24 -0.61
C GLY A 101 11.78 10.10 -1.32
N THR A 102 11.78 9.90 -2.63
CA THR A 102 10.57 9.66 -3.42
C THR A 102 9.87 8.37 -2.99
N ILE A 103 10.60 7.25 -2.90
CA ILE A 103 10.06 5.96 -2.46
C ILE A 103 9.43 6.07 -1.06
N GLN A 104 10.08 6.79 -0.14
CA GLN A 104 9.53 7.00 1.20
C GLN A 104 8.21 7.77 1.18
N LYS A 105 8.09 8.79 0.32
CA LYS A 105 6.84 9.55 0.15
C LYS A 105 5.75 8.68 -0.46
N THR A 106 6.07 7.93 -1.52
CA THR A 106 5.14 7.00 -2.18
C THR A 106 4.65 5.92 -1.20
N HIS A 107 5.54 5.35 -0.40
CA HIS A 107 5.18 4.40 0.67
C HIS A 107 4.21 5.04 1.69
N THR A 108 4.50 6.26 2.14
CA THR A 108 3.62 6.97 3.08
C THR A 108 2.22 7.22 2.48
N ARG A 109 2.16 7.58 1.19
CA ARG A 109 0.89 7.74 0.45
C ARG A 109 0.13 6.42 0.34
N ALA A 110 0.81 5.33 -0.02
CA ALA A 110 0.21 4.00 -0.14
C ALA A 110 -0.43 3.54 1.17
N VAL A 111 0.32 3.65 2.29
CA VAL A 111 -0.19 3.31 3.63
C VAL A 111 -1.40 4.16 3.99
N SER A 112 -1.34 5.48 3.74
CA SER A 112 -2.45 6.38 4.06
C SER A 112 -3.71 6.03 3.26
N LEU A 113 -3.57 5.72 1.97
CA LEU A 113 -4.68 5.31 1.12
C LEU A 113 -5.29 3.99 1.60
N PHE A 114 -4.46 2.99 1.92
CA PHE A 114 -4.92 1.71 2.42
C PHE A 114 -5.68 1.84 3.74
N VAL A 115 -5.17 2.63 4.69
CA VAL A 115 -5.85 2.90 5.97
C VAL A 115 -7.20 3.57 5.75
N CYS A 116 -7.27 4.57 4.86
CA CYS A 116 -8.54 5.22 4.51
C CYS A 116 -9.54 4.23 3.89
N GLN A 117 -9.10 3.38 2.96
CA GLN A 117 -9.95 2.37 2.33
C GLN A 117 -10.44 1.33 3.33
N TYR A 118 -9.58 0.88 4.25
CA TYR A 118 -9.94 -0.03 5.33
C TYR A 118 -11.04 0.57 6.22
N HIS A 119 -10.89 1.82 6.66
CA HIS A 119 -11.89 2.48 7.49
C HIS A 119 -13.21 2.74 6.73
N LEU A 120 -13.17 3.02 5.44
CA LEU A 120 -14.37 3.15 4.61
C LEU A 120 -15.13 1.82 4.49
N ALA A 121 -14.42 0.71 4.29
CA ALA A 121 -15.00 -0.63 4.23
C ALA A 121 -15.60 -1.07 5.56
N ASP A 122 -14.94 -0.76 6.68
CA ASP A 122 -15.46 -1.03 8.03
C ASP A 122 -16.73 -0.21 8.30
N LEU A 123 -16.75 1.08 7.95
CA LEU A 123 -17.92 1.94 8.13
C LEU A 123 -19.12 1.48 7.30
N THR A 124 -18.90 1.04 6.06
CA THR A 124 -19.98 0.46 5.22
C THR A 124 -20.48 -0.85 5.79
N THR A 125 -19.60 -1.72 6.27
CA THR A 125 -19.99 -2.99 6.94
C THR A 125 -20.83 -2.72 8.19
N ASN A 126 -20.43 -1.75 9.01
CA ASN A 126 -21.16 -1.35 10.21
C ASN A 126 -22.53 -0.76 9.88
N LEU A 127 -22.63 0.09 8.85
CA LEU A 127 -23.92 0.63 8.39
C LEU A 127 -24.85 -0.47 7.86
N VAL A 128 -24.33 -1.43 7.08
CA VAL A 128 -25.12 -2.60 6.65
C VAL A 128 -25.55 -3.42 7.86
N GLY A 129 -24.70 -3.62 8.86
CA GLY A 129 -25.04 -4.32 10.11
C GLY A 129 -26.15 -3.62 10.91
N ILE A 130 -26.15 -2.28 10.93
CA ILE A 130 -27.22 -1.47 11.55
C ILE A 130 -28.51 -1.56 10.74
N LEU A 131 -28.44 -1.36 9.41
CA LEU A 131 -29.61 -1.35 8.52
C LEU A 131 -30.26 -2.73 8.36
N SER A 132 -29.48 -3.81 8.42
CA SER A 132 -29.97 -5.19 8.38
C SER A 132 -30.50 -5.68 9.73
N GLY A 133 -30.40 -4.87 10.79
CA GLY A 133 -30.76 -5.28 12.15
C GLY A 133 -29.88 -6.40 12.73
N ALA A 134 -28.77 -6.75 12.06
CA ALA A 134 -27.84 -7.79 12.48
C ALA A 134 -26.91 -7.36 13.62
N SER A 135 -26.94 -6.08 14.01
CA SER A 135 -26.38 -5.66 15.28
C SER A 135 -27.18 -6.33 16.41
N ARG A 136 -26.65 -7.42 16.95
CA ARG A 136 -27.09 -7.95 18.26
C ARG A 136 -26.84 -6.87 19.30
N LEU A 137 -27.80 -5.95 19.42
CA LEU A 137 -28.00 -5.21 20.65
C LEU A 137 -28.24 -6.28 21.70
N GLN A 138 -27.31 -6.41 22.64
CA GLN A 138 -27.55 -7.10 23.91
C GLN A 138 -28.62 -6.29 24.65
N THR A 139 -29.87 -6.42 24.23
CA THR A 139 -31.02 -5.82 24.89
C THR A 139 -31.27 -6.62 26.16
N TYR A 140 -31.00 -5.96 27.29
CA TYR A 140 -31.33 -6.39 28.64
C TYR A 140 -30.63 -7.66 29.14
N ARG A 141 -29.68 -7.41 30.05
CA ARG A 141 -29.18 -8.38 31.03
C ARG A 141 -30.37 -9.07 31.69
N ALA A 142 -30.37 -10.40 31.61
CA ALA A 142 -31.37 -11.27 32.21
C ALA A 142 -31.69 -10.87 33.65
N ILE A 143 -32.94 -10.49 33.89
CA ILE A 143 -33.57 -10.59 35.20
C ILE A 143 -34.85 -11.36 34.94
N ASN A 144 -34.78 -12.66 35.28
CA ASN A 144 -35.86 -13.58 35.60
C ASN A 144 -37.28 -13.05 35.35
N ASP A 145 -37.94 -13.50 34.29
CA ASP A 145 -39.34 -13.87 34.45
C ASP A 145 -39.82 -14.90 33.43
N THR A 146 -40.84 -15.60 33.90
CA THR A 146 -41.35 -16.90 33.49
C THR A 146 -42.30 -16.78 32.30
N GLU A 147 -42.26 -17.77 31.39
CA GLU A 147 -43.32 -18.23 30.45
C GLU A 147 -42.94 -18.31 28.95
N ARG A 148 -43.21 -19.49 28.37
CA ARG A 148 -43.12 -19.90 26.95
C ARG A 148 -44.46 -19.62 26.24
N PRO A 149 -44.67 -19.83 24.90
CA PRO A 149 -43.73 -20.13 23.80
C PRO A 149 -43.95 -19.31 22.49
N SER A 150 -42.95 -19.38 21.60
CA SER A 150 -43.04 -19.31 20.12
C SER A 150 -44.11 -18.44 19.44
N LYS A 151 -43.68 -17.30 18.90
CA LYS A 151 -44.11 -16.85 17.56
C LYS A 151 -42.90 -16.27 16.81
N ALA A 152 -42.55 -16.97 15.75
CA ALA A 152 -41.58 -16.56 14.76
C ALA A 152 -42.08 -15.35 13.97
N GLY A 153 -41.15 -14.48 13.58
CA GLY A 153 -41.31 -13.55 12.45
C GLY A 153 -42.11 -12.29 12.75
N GLY A 154 -41.41 -11.17 12.90
CA GLY A 154 -42.01 -9.83 12.94
C GLY A 154 -40.90 -8.80 12.75
N GLY A 155 -40.56 -8.52 11.49
CA GLY A 155 -39.66 -7.44 11.14
C GLY A 155 -40.33 -6.07 11.33
N LEU A 156 -39.50 -5.04 11.53
CA LEU A 156 -39.85 -3.65 11.87
C LEU A 156 -40.75 -2.90 10.84
N PHE A 157 -41.30 -3.58 9.83
CA PHE A 157 -42.02 -2.98 8.71
C PHE A 157 -43.50 -3.40 8.60
N ASP A 158 -44.01 -4.24 9.51
CA ASP A 158 -45.38 -4.77 9.41
C ASP A 158 -46.44 -3.93 10.16
N GLU A 159 -46.07 -2.75 10.67
CA GLU A 159 -46.96 -1.89 11.46
C GLU A 159 -47.43 -0.62 10.71
N ALA A 160 -47.28 -0.60 9.39
CA ALA A 160 -47.75 0.49 8.52
C ALA A 160 -48.58 -0.04 7.34
N ALA A 161 -49.75 -0.63 7.62
CA ALA A 161 -50.82 -0.85 6.66
C ALA A 161 -52.18 -0.94 7.36
#